data_AF-G3JMK2-F1
#
_entry.id   AF-G3JMK2-F1
#
_cell.length_a   1.000
_cell.length_b   1.000
_cell.length_c   1.000
_cell.angle_alpha   90.00
_cell.angle_beta   90.00
_cell.angle_gamma   90.00
#
_symmetry.space_group_name_H-M   'P 1'
#
loop_
_entity.id
_entity.type
_entity.pdbx_description
1 polymer ?
#
loop_
_entity_poly.entity_id
_entity_poly.type
_entity_poly.pdbx_seq_one_letter_code
_entity_poly.pdbx_strand_id
1 'polypeptide(L)'
;MVMYTYVLAKQRSGDGGVTLSNKLVNLHRDENIDQEFLGRVNPKGLVIRPFAHLCSRAKPEKVPVLSGGTLSQPMPESLDISYWLCSHYPHSLPKANESVIRQLLQDIHTIQGLCLSIAKGQRMDKLPCDADEPLRRDDLSPKYRRALEYKQKVHRETLETALTDARVEEAEGQARDLFSGVMAVYNPGDEWIFGKNPTVLDGHLVPFIMRLLDCERDDLIPEALQKYGRIHAASRQWDRVMHGRPTKWNVSLGHVGDMAADYTGPQ
;
A
#
# COMPACT_ATOMS: atom_id res chain seq x y z
N MET A 1 3.87 1.29 -3.53
CA MET A 1 3.01 2.14 -4.39
C MET A 1 3.44 3.60 -4.27
N VAL A 2 2.87 4.43 -3.37
CA VAL A 2 3.15 5.89 -3.26
C VAL A 2 4.63 6.28 -3.42
N MET A 3 5.56 5.71 -2.65
CA MET A 3 6.98 6.10 -2.76
C MET A 3 7.62 5.76 -4.11
N TYR A 4 7.20 4.67 -4.75
CA TYR A 4 7.66 4.34 -6.11
C TYR A 4 7.06 5.28 -7.14
N THR A 5 5.76 5.64 -6.98
CA THR A 5 5.12 6.70 -7.76
C THR A 5 5.88 8.03 -7.66
N TYR A 6 6.27 8.45 -6.45
CA TYR A 6 7.06 9.65 -6.22
C TYR A 6 8.43 9.61 -6.92
N VAL A 7 9.17 8.51 -6.80
CA VAL A 7 10.50 8.36 -7.42
C VAL A 7 10.42 8.41 -8.95
N LEU A 8 9.44 7.72 -9.55
CA LEU A 8 9.20 7.77 -11.00
C LEU A 8 8.78 9.17 -11.48
N ALA A 9 7.91 9.86 -10.73
CA ALA A 9 7.44 11.20 -11.05
C ALA A 9 8.58 12.23 -11.00
N LYS A 10 9.33 12.27 -9.88
CA LYS A 10 10.39 13.26 -9.63
C LYS A 10 11.57 13.14 -10.59
N GLN A 11 11.91 11.94 -11.07
CA GLN A 11 13.04 11.74 -11.99
C GLN A 11 12.97 12.62 -13.25
N ARG A 12 11.76 12.97 -13.72
CA ARG A 12 11.55 13.78 -14.93
C ARG A 12 11.43 15.29 -14.67
N SER A 13 11.41 15.72 -13.41
CA SER A 13 11.21 17.13 -13.03
C SER A 13 12.49 17.84 -12.57
N GLY A 14 13.61 17.13 -12.48
CA GLY A 14 14.86 17.66 -11.93
C GLY A 14 14.70 18.11 -10.49
N ASP A 15 15.29 19.24 -10.13
CA ASP A 15 15.23 19.82 -8.79
C ASP A 15 13.87 20.46 -8.46
N GLY A 16 12.95 20.54 -9.44
CA GLY A 16 11.61 21.07 -9.25
C GLY A 16 10.63 20.07 -8.62
N GLY A 17 9.78 20.55 -7.71
CA GLY A 17 8.63 19.82 -7.19
C GLY A 17 8.65 19.67 -5.66
N VAL A 18 7.98 18.63 -5.15
CA VAL A 18 7.84 18.39 -3.71
C VAL A 18 8.97 17.53 -3.16
N THR A 19 9.39 17.83 -1.93
CA THR A 19 10.33 16.99 -1.16
C THR A 19 9.56 16.23 -0.11
N LEU A 20 9.64 14.90 -0.17
CA LEU A 20 9.04 14.02 0.83
C LEU A 20 10.14 13.44 1.72
N SER A 21 9.92 13.48 3.04
CA SER A 21 10.65 12.68 4.01
C SER A 21 9.78 11.49 4.45
N ASN A 22 10.40 10.34 4.67
CA ASN A 22 9.70 9.15 5.15
C ASN A 22 9.90 8.99 6.65
N LYS A 23 8.86 9.21 7.45
CA LYS A 23 8.81 8.65 8.81
C LYS A 23 8.30 7.22 8.72
N LEU A 24 9.16 6.25 9.00
CA LEU A 24 8.72 4.88 9.23
C LEU A 24 7.81 4.86 10.47
N VAL A 25 6.73 4.09 10.41
CA VAL A 25 5.87 3.80 11.55
C VAL A 25 5.95 2.31 11.81
N ASN A 26 6.70 1.89 12.82
CA ASN A 26 6.88 0.48 13.11
C ASN A 26 5.78 -0.09 14.01
N LEU A 27 4.83 -0.69 13.32
CA LEU A 27 3.63 -1.31 13.89
C LEU A 27 3.92 -2.62 14.64
N HIS A 28 5.19 -3.07 14.73
CA HIS A 28 5.64 -4.16 15.62
C HIS A 28 6.12 -3.64 16.98
N ARG A 29 6.40 -2.34 17.09
CA ARG A 29 6.73 -1.63 18.33
C ARG A 29 5.63 -0.65 18.73
N ASP A 30 4.43 -0.83 18.19
CA ASP A 30 3.27 0.01 18.51
C ASP A 30 3.50 1.52 18.22
N GLU A 31 4.39 1.85 17.27
CA GLU A 31 4.66 3.26 16.89
C GLU A 31 3.47 3.92 16.17
N ASN A 32 2.54 3.14 15.60
CA ASN A 32 1.27 3.68 15.09
C ASN A 32 0.33 4.15 16.20
N ILE A 33 0.69 3.95 17.46
CA ILE A 33 -0.17 4.24 18.61
C ILE A 33 0.56 4.96 19.75
N ASP A 34 1.75 5.48 19.47
CA ASP A 34 2.43 6.39 20.39
C ASP A 34 1.62 7.69 20.57
N GLN A 35 1.82 8.37 21.71
CA GLN A 35 1.03 9.54 22.09
C GLN A 35 1.24 10.76 21.17
N GLU A 36 2.39 10.87 20.51
CA GLU A 36 2.66 11.94 19.55
C GLU A 36 2.07 11.61 18.17
N PHE A 37 2.18 10.37 17.70
CA PHE A 37 1.58 9.89 16.47
C PHE A 37 0.05 10.00 16.51
N LEU A 38 -0.57 9.51 17.59
CA LEU A 38 -2.01 9.70 17.86
C LEU A 38 -2.39 11.14 18.24
N GLY A 39 -1.42 11.98 18.61
CA GLY A 39 -1.67 13.37 18.99
C GLY A 39 -1.58 14.36 17.82
N ARG A 40 -0.77 14.05 16.80
CA ARG A 40 -0.35 15.02 15.77
C ARG A 40 -0.38 14.49 14.33
N VAL A 41 -0.35 13.16 14.10
CA VAL A 41 -0.09 12.58 12.77
C VAL A 41 -1.30 11.80 12.24
N ASN A 42 -1.76 10.81 13.00
CA ASN A 42 -2.94 9.99 12.69
C ASN A 42 -3.63 9.68 14.03
N PRO A 43 -4.63 10.48 14.44
CA PRO A 43 -5.29 10.34 15.74
C PRO A 43 -6.21 9.10 15.87
N LYS A 44 -5.98 8.06 15.05
CA LYS A 44 -6.81 6.86 14.92
C LYS A 44 -6.01 5.55 15.00
N GLY A 45 -4.70 5.62 14.74
CA GLY A 45 -3.73 4.52 14.87
C GLY A 45 -3.90 3.32 13.94
N LEU A 46 -4.88 3.36 13.03
CA LEU A 46 -5.42 2.15 12.40
C LEU A 46 -4.72 1.78 11.08
N VAL A 47 -3.50 1.27 11.22
CA VAL A 47 -2.87 0.56 10.10
C VAL A 47 -3.42 -0.86 9.98
N ILE A 48 -3.80 -1.26 8.77
CA ILE A 48 -4.05 -2.67 8.45
C ILE A 48 -2.72 -3.42 8.50
N ARG A 49 -2.53 -4.06 9.64
CA ARG A 49 -1.58 -5.14 9.89
C ARG A 49 -2.36 -6.35 10.41
N PRO A 50 -1.75 -7.55 10.33
CA PRO A 50 -2.11 -8.66 11.21
C PRO A 50 -1.87 -8.42 12.73
N PHE A 51 -1.14 -7.36 13.16
CA PHE A 51 -0.88 -6.85 14.55
C PHE A 51 -0.31 -5.39 14.52
N ALA A 52 -0.67 -4.38 15.34
CA ALA A 52 -1.62 -4.25 16.47
C ALA A 52 -2.17 -2.78 16.63
N HIS A 53 -3.37 -2.58 17.22
CA HIS A 53 -3.70 -1.76 18.43
C HIS A 53 -4.09 -0.25 18.24
N LEU A 54 -4.71 0.32 19.30
CA LEU A 54 -5.07 1.72 19.72
C LEU A 54 -5.62 2.87 18.78
N CYS A 55 -6.94 3.14 18.92
CA CYS A 55 -7.57 4.44 19.34
C CYS A 55 -8.09 5.52 18.36
N SER A 56 -9.44 5.69 18.28
CA SER A 56 -10.24 6.96 18.19
C SER A 56 -10.95 7.43 16.88
N ARG A 57 -12.24 7.06 16.77
CA ARG A 57 -13.42 7.95 16.51
C ARG A 57 -13.58 8.84 15.26
N ALA A 58 -12.88 8.59 14.16
CA ALA A 58 -13.43 8.90 12.82
C ALA A 58 -12.99 7.83 11.79
N LYS A 59 -13.38 7.98 10.51
CA LYS A 59 -13.13 7.03 9.41
C LYS A 59 -11.67 6.51 9.41
N PRO A 60 -11.40 5.20 9.23
CA PRO A 60 -10.06 4.62 9.42
C PRO A 60 -9.01 5.25 8.49
N GLU A 61 -7.79 5.42 9.01
CA GLU A 61 -6.67 6.04 8.30
C GLU A 61 -5.52 5.04 8.18
N LYS A 62 -5.46 4.36 7.03
CA LYS A 62 -4.40 3.41 6.67
C LYS A 62 -3.06 4.14 6.49
N VAL A 63 -1.93 3.44 6.55
CA VAL A 63 -0.68 3.96 5.93
C VAL A 63 -0.62 3.55 4.46
N PRO A 64 0.03 4.33 3.59
CA PRO A 64 0.70 5.61 3.86
C PRO A 64 -0.28 6.76 4.17
N VAL A 65 0.09 7.61 5.14
CA VAL A 65 -0.55 8.91 5.38
C VAL A 65 0.44 10.00 4.96
N LEU A 66 0.01 10.94 4.12
CA LEU A 66 0.76 12.16 3.83
C LEU A 66 0.29 13.28 4.77
N SER A 67 1.23 14.02 5.37
CA SER A 67 0.93 15.14 6.28
C SER A 67 2.02 16.21 6.22
N GLY A 68 1.72 17.41 6.71
CA GLY A 68 2.64 18.55 6.69
C GLY A 68 2.62 19.35 5.39
N GLY A 69 3.59 20.27 5.25
CA GLY A 69 3.65 21.19 4.12
C GLY A 69 2.45 22.13 4.07
N THR A 70 1.83 22.25 2.89
CA THR A 70 0.64 23.08 2.64
C THR A 70 -0.70 22.34 2.84
N LEU A 71 -0.68 21.09 3.31
CA LEU A 71 -1.90 20.31 3.53
C LEU A 71 -2.65 20.83 4.76
N SER A 72 -3.94 21.16 4.57
CA SER A 72 -4.82 21.60 5.65
C SER A 72 -5.24 20.48 6.60
N GLN A 73 -5.23 19.22 6.14
CA GLN A 73 -5.44 18.01 6.93
C GLN A 73 -4.59 16.84 6.37
N PRO A 74 -4.24 15.83 7.19
CA PRO A 74 -3.58 14.61 6.72
C PRO A 74 -4.41 13.88 5.64
N MET A 75 -3.72 13.28 4.68
CA MET A 75 -4.30 12.55 3.56
C MET A 75 -3.94 11.05 3.69
N PRO A 76 -4.91 10.17 4.04
CA PRO A 76 -4.62 8.80 4.49
C PRO A 76 -4.75 7.71 3.41
N GLU A 77 -5.26 8.03 2.22
CA GLU A 77 -5.48 7.04 1.16
C GLU A 77 -4.39 7.13 0.09
N SER A 78 -3.75 5.99 -0.19
CA SER A 78 -2.60 5.92 -1.10
C SER A 78 -2.91 6.34 -2.55
N LEU A 79 -4.17 6.21 -2.98
CA LEU A 79 -4.62 6.70 -4.28
C LEU A 79 -4.75 8.23 -4.30
N ASP A 80 -5.35 8.83 -3.27
CA ASP A 80 -5.47 10.29 -3.12
C ASP A 80 -4.09 10.96 -3.05
N ILE A 81 -3.15 10.38 -2.28
CA ILE A 81 -1.75 10.86 -2.22
C ILE A 81 -1.11 10.81 -3.60
N SER A 82 -1.43 9.80 -4.41
CA SER A 82 -0.88 9.65 -5.76
C SER A 82 -1.49 10.64 -6.75
N TYR A 83 -2.77 11.00 -6.61
CA TYR A 83 -3.37 12.09 -7.39
C TYR A 83 -2.87 13.47 -6.94
N TRP A 84 -2.62 13.66 -5.65
CA TRP A 84 -1.93 14.85 -5.14
C TRP A 84 -0.52 14.98 -5.73
N LEU A 85 0.25 13.89 -5.79
CA LEU A 85 1.54 13.86 -6.50
C LEU A 85 1.39 14.23 -7.99
N CYS A 86 0.37 13.71 -8.69
CA CYS A 86 0.10 14.08 -10.09
C CYS A 86 -0.20 15.58 -10.28
N SER A 87 -0.74 16.28 -9.27
CA SER A 87 -0.95 17.73 -9.33
C SER A 87 0.37 18.52 -9.33
N HIS A 88 1.41 17.99 -8.69
CA HIS A 88 2.77 18.53 -8.71
C HIS A 88 3.61 18.01 -9.88
N TYR A 89 3.23 16.86 -10.45
CA TYR A 89 3.91 16.17 -11.54
C TYR A 89 2.94 15.79 -12.67
N PRO A 90 2.41 16.75 -13.46
CA PRO A 90 1.33 16.49 -14.42
C PRO A 90 1.68 15.49 -15.53
N HIS A 91 2.96 15.30 -15.85
CA HIS A 91 3.42 14.30 -16.81
C HIS A 91 3.19 12.85 -16.34
N SER A 92 2.98 12.62 -15.05
CA SER A 92 2.64 11.30 -14.50
C SER A 92 1.17 10.91 -14.74
N LEU A 93 0.29 11.85 -15.09
CA LEU A 93 -1.09 11.58 -15.48
C LEU A 93 -1.45 12.33 -16.78
N PRO A 94 -0.96 11.85 -17.94
CA PRO A 94 -1.15 12.54 -19.22
C PRO A 94 -2.62 12.51 -19.65
N LYS A 95 -3.18 13.69 -19.96
CA LYS A 95 -4.59 13.90 -20.36
C LYS A 95 -5.11 12.91 -21.42
N ALA A 96 -4.27 12.52 -22.38
CA ALA A 96 -4.64 11.60 -23.45
C ALA A 96 -5.10 10.22 -22.94
N ASN A 97 -4.53 9.76 -21.82
CA ASN A 97 -4.78 8.44 -21.24
C ASN A 97 -5.40 8.54 -19.83
N GLU A 98 -5.76 9.74 -19.38
CA GLU A 98 -6.12 10.02 -17.99
C GLU A 98 -7.32 9.20 -17.50
N SER A 99 -8.37 9.06 -18.32
CA SER A 99 -9.56 8.26 -17.98
C SER A 99 -9.21 6.79 -17.73
N VAL A 100 -8.42 6.19 -18.63
CA VAL A 100 -8.00 4.78 -18.54
C VAL A 100 -7.06 4.56 -17.36
N ILE A 101 -6.09 5.45 -17.14
CA ILE A 101 -5.18 5.40 -15.99
C ILE A 101 -5.97 5.48 -14.67
N ARG A 102 -6.95 6.40 -14.57
CA ARG A 102 -7.79 6.53 -13.37
C ARG A 102 -8.64 5.29 -13.11
N GLN A 103 -9.21 4.69 -14.15
CA GLN A 103 -9.97 3.45 -14.02
C GLN A 103 -9.09 2.30 -13.52
N LEU A 104 -7.96 2.02 -14.20
CA LEU A 104 -7.07 0.93 -13.80
C LEU A 104 -6.47 1.12 -12.40
N LEU A 105 -6.24 2.37 -11.97
CA LEU A 105 -5.89 2.66 -10.58
C LEU A 105 -7.06 2.34 -9.61
N GLN A 106 -8.28 2.76 -9.93
CA GLN A 106 -9.45 2.43 -9.11
C GLN A 106 -9.65 0.91 -8.99
N ASP A 107 -9.40 0.16 -10.07
CA ASP A 107 -9.47 -1.30 -10.09
C ASP A 107 -8.41 -1.91 -9.14
N ILE A 108 -7.14 -1.46 -9.21
CA ILE A 108 -6.07 -1.86 -8.27
C ILE A 108 -6.49 -1.62 -6.80
N HIS A 109 -7.06 -0.45 -6.49
CA HIS A 109 -7.41 -0.07 -5.11
C HIS A 109 -8.73 -0.69 -4.61
N THR A 110 -9.51 -1.32 -5.50
CA THR A 110 -10.73 -2.06 -5.14
C THR A 110 -10.39 -3.49 -4.66
N ILE A 111 -9.28 -4.06 -5.13
CA ILE A 111 -8.82 -5.40 -4.76
C ILE A 111 -8.47 -5.48 -3.25
N GLN A 112 -9.07 -6.42 -2.53
CA GLN A 112 -8.68 -6.75 -1.16
C GLN A 112 -7.31 -7.46 -1.16
N GLY A 113 -6.23 -6.69 -1.05
CA GLY A 113 -4.85 -7.21 -1.14
C GLY A 113 -4.48 -8.28 -0.11
N LEU A 114 -5.23 -8.41 1.00
CA LEU A 114 -5.04 -9.51 1.95
C LEU A 114 -5.39 -10.87 1.33
N CYS A 115 -6.47 -10.95 0.54
CA CYS A 115 -6.91 -12.18 -0.15
C CYS A 115 -5.80 -12.76 -1.04
N LEU A 116 -5.04 -11.88 -1.69
CA LEU A 116 -3.98 -12.24 -2.64
C LEU A 116 -2.60 -12.39 -1.98
N SER A 117 -2.50 -12.09 -0.67
CA SER A 117 -1.24 -12.21 0.08
C SER A 117 -1.05 -13.57 0.76
N ILE A 118 -2.07 -14.45 0.73
CA ILE A 118 -2.06 -15.79 1.32
C ILE A 118 -1.97 -16.90 0.26
N ALA A 119 -1.45 -18.06 0.66
CA ALA A 119 -1.50 -19.26 -0.17
C ALA A 119 -2.92 -19.87 -0.19
N LYS A 120 -3.28 -20.62 -1.24
CA LYS A 120 -4.62 -21.24 -1.36
C LYS A 120 -4.98 -22.19 -0.18
N GLY A 121 -3.98 -22.83 0.44
CA GLY A 121 -4.15 -23.64 1.65
C GLY A 121 -4.19 -22.86 2.98
N GLN A 122 -4.15 -21.53 2.96
CA GLN A 122 -4.19 -20.65 4.14
C GLN A 122 -5.47 -19.80 4.19
N ARG A 123 -6.50 -20.17 3.41
CA ARG A 123 -7.84 -19.56 3.48
C ARG A 123 -8.49 -19.88 4.83
N MET A 124 -9.33 -18.97 5.32
CA MET A 124 -9.93 -19.06 6.65
C MET A 124 -11.34 -18.47 6.64
N ASP A 125 -12.31 -19.21 7.18
CA ASP A 125 -13.70 -18.72 7.34
C ASP A 125 -13.78 -17.46 8.20
N LYS A 126 -12.91 -17.38 9.21
CA LYS A 126 -12.77 -16.23 10.09
C LYS A 126 -11.29 -15.94 10.40
N LEU A 127 -10.85 -14.74 10.03
CA LEU A 127 -9.58 -14.19 10.49
C LEU A 127 -9.74 -13.76 11.97
N PRO A 128 -8.91 -14.26 12.91
CA PRO A 128 -8.99 -13.86 14.32
C PRO A 128 -8.62 -12.38 14.49
N CYS A 129 -9.16 -11.72 15.53
CA CYS A 129 -8.77 -10.36 15.87
C CYS A 129 -7.89 -10.34 17.12
N ASP A 130 -6.67 -9.82 17.02
CA ASP A 130 -5.74 -9.63 18.14
C ASP A 130 -6.18 -8.55 19.15
N ALA A 131 -7.37 -7.96 18.99
CA ALA A 131 -8.06 -7.24 20.07
C ALA A 131 -8.87 -8.17 21.00
N ASP A 132 -9.22 -9.39 20.56
CA ASP A 132 -10.11 -10.31 21.28
C ASP A 132 -9.50 -10.80 22.61
N GLU A 133 -8.21 -11.13 22.63
CA GLU A 133 -7.53 -11.60 23.85
C GLU A 133 -7.28 -10.46 24.85
N PRO A 134 -6.70 -9.30 24.48
CA PRO A 134 -6.50 -8.20 25.42
C PRO A 134 -7.80 -7.67 26.04
N LEU A 135 -8.92 -7.69 25.30
CA LEU A 135 -10.23 -7.24 25.81
C LEU A 135 -10.77 -8.07 26.99
N ARG A 136 -10.29 -9.31 27.18
CA ARG A 136 -10.66 -10.19 28.31
C ARG A 136 -10.04 -9.78 29.64
N ARG A 137 -9.03 -8.89 29.63
CA ARG A 137 -8.42 -8.36 30.84
C ARG A 137 -9.31 -7.30 31.48
N ASP A 138 -9.35 -7.26 32.80
CA ASP A 138 -10.12 -6.26 33.56
C ASP A 138 -9.29 -5.01 33.94
N ASP A 139 -7.97 -5.10 33.91
CA ASP A 139 -7.02 -4.04 34.33
C ASP A 139 -6.78 -2.94 33.28
N LEU A 140 -7.57 -2.89 32.22
CA LEU A 140 -7.41 -1.95 31.11
C LEU A 140 -7.92 -0.55 31.47
N SER A 141 -7.13 0.48 31.16
CA SER A 141 -7.62 1.87 31.26
C SER A 141 -8.85 2.09 30.36
N PRO A 142 -9.83 2.95 30.75
CA PRO A 142 -11.04 3.18 29.94
C PRO A 142 -10.77 3.71 28.53
N LYS A 143 -9.67 4.47 28.34
CA LYS A 143 -9.22 4.93 27.02
C LYS A 143 -8.76 3.74 26.16
N TYR A 144 -7.99 2.83 26.76
CA TYR A 144 -7.43 1.66 26.07
C TYR A 144 -8.49 0.62 25.70
N ARG A 145 -9.43 0.32 26.61
CA ARG A 145 -10.55 -0.60 26.31
C ARG A 145 -11.37 -0.13 25.10
N ARG A 146 -11.79 1.14 25.07
CA ARG A 146 -12.50 1.75 23.93
C ARG A 146 -11.72 1.67 22.61
N ALA A 147 -10.40 1.73 22.70
CA ALA A 147 -9.50 1.63 21.56
C ALA A 147 -9.52 0.24 20.93
N LEU A 148 -9.54 -0.79 21.79
CA LEU A 148 -9.61 -2.20 21.40
C LEU A 148 -11.00 -2.59 20.89
N GLU A 149 -12.06 -2.14 21.54
CA GLU A 149 -13.45 -2.30 21.07
C GLU A 149 -13.62 -1.73 19.66
N TYR A 150 -13.02 -0.56 19.38
CA TYR A 150 -13.04 0.04 18.05
C TYR A 150 -12.23 -0.78 17.03
N LYS A 151 -11.03 -1.26 17.37
CA LYS A 151 -10.27 -2.17 16.48
C LYS A 151 -11.06 -3.44 16.18
N GLN A 152 -11.62 -4.09 17.21
CA GLN A 152 -12.43 -5.30 17.07
C GLN A 152 -13.63 -5.06 16.15
N LYS A 153 -14.33 -3.93 16.30
CA LYS A 153 -15.43 -3.53 15.42
C LYS A 153 -14.95 -3.39 13.96
N VAL A 154 -13.91 -2.61 13.71
CA VAL A 154 -13.39 -2.40 12.34
C VAL A 154 -12.92 -3.71 11.71
N HIS A 155 -12.28 -4.59 12.48
CA HIS A 155 -11.89 -5.93 12.03
C HIS A 155 -13.10 -6.77 11.60
N ARG A 156 -14.15 -6.82 12.41
CA ARG A 156 -15.40 -7.53 12.05
C ARG A 156 -16.06 -6.97 10.80
N GLU A 157 -16.03 -5.64 10.63
CA GLU A 157 -16.62 -4.96 9.47
C GLU A 157 -15.80 -5.10 8.17
N THR A 158 -14.49 -5.38 8.23
CA THR A 158 -13.60 -5.27 7.07
C THR A 158 -12.65 -6.44 6.79
N LEU A 159 -12.34 -7.28 7.79
CA LEU A 159 -11.30 -8.31 7.71
C LEU A 159 -11.74 -9.71 8.18
N GLU A 160 -12.73 -9.83 9.07
CA GLU A 160 -13.14 -11.14 9.65
C GLU A 160 -13.40 -12.18 8.56
N THR A 161 -14.14 -11.85 7.50
CA THR A 161 -14.47 -12.77 6.40
C THR A 161 -13.59 -12.61 5.17
N ALA A 162 -12.52 -11.79 5.22
CA ALA A 162 -11.71 -11.46 4.04
C ALA A 162 -10.98 -12.67 3.45
N LEU A 163 -10.71 -13.72 4.23
CA LEU A 163 -10.02 -14.93 3.75
C LEU A 163 -10.95 -16.11 3.45
N THR A 164 -12.27 -15.88 3.39
CA THR A 164 -13.25 -16.87 2.91
C THR A 164 -13.03 -17.16 1.42
N ASP A 165 -13.35 -18.38 0.96
CA ASP A 165 -13.17 -18.79 -0.44
C ASP A 165 -13.78 -17.78 -1.42
N ALA A 166 -15.04 -17.38 -1.19
CA ALA A 166 -15.74 -16.42 -2.04
C ALA A 166 -15.05 -15.04 -2.13
N ARG A 167 -14.45 -14.54 -1.04
CA ARG A 167 -13.70 -13.27 -1.04
C ARG A 167 -12.35 -13.38 -1.69
N VAL A 168 -11.72 -14.55 -1.63
CA VAL A 168 -10.46 -14.81 -2.35
C VAL A 168 -10.74 -14.96 -3.84
N GLU A 169 -11.80 -15.68 -4.24
CA GLU A 169 -12.23 -15.81 -5.63
C GLU A 169 -12.65 -14.47 -6.24
N GLU A 170 -13.38 -13.63 -5.50
CA GLU A 170 -13.71 -12.25 -5.87
C GLU A 170 -12.43 -11.42 -6.16
N ALA A 171 -11.47 -11.42 -5.24
CA ALA A 171 -10.21 -10.69 -5.40
C ALA A 171 -9.33 -11.25 -6.52
N GLU A 172 -9.33 -12.57 -6.74
CA GLU A 172 -8.64 -13.19 -7.87
C GLU A 172 -9.30 -12.84 -9.21
N GLY A 173 -10.63 -12.75 -9.26
CA GLY A 173 -11.38 -12.27 -10.43
C GLY A 173 -11.01 -10.82 -10.76
N GLN A 174 -11.12 -9.92 -9.78
CA GLN A 174 -10.74 -8.51 -9.91
C GLN A 174 -9.28 -8.32 -10.38
N ALA A 175 -8.35 -9.16 -9.90
CA ALA A 175 -6.96 -9.13 -10.37
C ALA A 175 -6.82 -9.55 -11.84
N ARG A 176 -7.55 -10.59 -12.28
CA ARG A 176 -7.56 -11.02 -13.70
C ARG A 176 -8.20 -9.98 -14.61
N ASP A 177 -9.27 -9.33 -14.17
CA ASP A 177 -9.94 -8.26 -14.91
C ASP A 177 -9.04 -7.04 -15.06
N LEU A 178 -8.40 -6.61 -13.96
CA LEU A 178 -7.36 -5.57 -13.96
C LEU A 178 -6.24 -5.89 -14.96
N PHE A 179 -5.65 -7.08 -14.89
CA PHE A 179 -4.54 -7.43 -15.78
C PHE A 179 -4.99 -7.55 -17.24
N SER A 180 -6.25 -7.95 -17.49
CA SER A 180 -6.84 -7.92 -18.83
C SER A 180 -6.99 -6.48 -19.35
N GLY A 181 -7.44 -5.55 -18.50
CA GLY A 181 -7.51 -4.12 -18.80
C GLY A 181 -6.15 -3.49 -19.08
N VAL A 182 -5.11 -3.87 -18.32
CA VAL A 182 -3.73 -3.46 -18.59
C VAL A 182 -3.22 -4.05 -19.91
N MET A 183 -3.44 -5.33 -20.17
CA MET A 183 -3.03 -5.99 -21.42
C MET A 183 -3.71 -5.41 -22.66
N ALA A 184 -4.92 -4.84 -22.54
CA ALA A 184 -5.62 -4.17 -23.63
C ALA A 184 -4.95 -2.85 -24.08
N VAL A 185 -4.09 -2.25 -23.24
CA VAL A 185 -3.35 -1.01 -23.56
C VAL A 185 -1.83 -1.20 -23.62
N TYR A 186 -1.31 -2.27 -23.02
CA TYR A 186 0.13 -2.54 -22.97
C TYR A 186 0.65 -3.09 -24.30
N ASN A 187 1.59 -2.36 -24.88
CA ASN A 187 2.39 -2.83 -26.01
C ASN A 187 3.74 -3.39 -25.49
N PRO A 188 4.07 -4.68 -25.70
CA PRO A 188 5.32 -5.27 -25.23
C PRO A 188 6.61 -4.66 -25.79
N GLY A 189 6.53 -3.81 -26.82
CA GLY A 189 7.65 -3.02 -27.34
C GLY A 189 7.92 -1.72 -26.58
N ASP A 190 7.00 -1.28 -25.73
CA ASP A 190 7.13 -0.05 -24.94
C ASP A 190 7.82 -0.30 -23.58
N GLU A 191 8.49 0.73 -23.07
CA GLU A 191 9.23 0.69 -21.79
C GLU A 191 8.28 0.70 -20.59
N TRP A 192 7.17 1.42 -20.69
CA TRP A 192 6.13 1.62 -19.68
C TRP A 192 4.75 1.33 -20.27
N ILE A 193 3.70 1.16 -19.44
CA ILE A 193 2.38 0.73 -19.91
C ILE A 193 1.79 1.67 -20.99
N PHE A 194 2.12 2.96 -20.93
CA PHE A 194 1.69 3.98 -21.91
C PHE A 194 2.87 4.60 -22.69
N GLY A 195 3.85 3.78 -23.08
CA GLY A 195 4.92 4.19 -23.99
C GLY A 195 6.27 4.40 -23.31
N LYS A 196 7.00 5.45 -23.73
CA LYS A 196 8.38 5.71 -23.29
C LYS A 196 8.54 6.23 -21.86
N ASN A 197 7.47 6.64 -21.16
CA ASN A 197 7.61 7.29 -19.85
C ASN A 197 6.67 6.69 -18.81
N PRO A 198 7.10 6.60 -17.54
CA PRO A 198 6.25 6.11 -16.47
C PRO A 198 5.11 7.07 -16.17
N THR A 199 3.96 6.50 -15.86
CA THR A 199 2.76 7.16 -15.34
C THR A 199 2.54 6.77 -13.87
N VAL A 200 1.53 7.38 -13.24
CA VAL A 200 1.07 6.96 -11.91
C VAL A 200 0.57 5.51 -11.89
N LEU A 201 0.08 4.96 -13.00
CA LEU A 201 -0.32 3.54 -13.06
C LEU A 201 0.88 2.63 -12.81
N ASP A 202 2.00 2.86 -13.50
CA ASP A 202 3.23 2.06 -13.36
C ASP A 202 3.75 2.09 -11.90
N GLY A 203 3.61 3.24 -11.24
CA GLY A 203 3.93 3.46 -9.83
C GLY A 203 3.11 2.63 -8.83
N HIS A 204 1.97 2.08 -9.24
CA HIS A 204 1.11 1.20 -8.45
C HIS A 204 1.17 -0.26 -8.94
N LEU A 205 1.14 -0.44 -10.26
CA LEU A 205 1.12 -1.73 -10.94
C LEU A 205 2.40 -2.54 -10.69
N VAL A 206 3.60 -1.95 -10.79
CA VAL A 206 4.86 -2.68 -10.55
C VAL A 206 4.91 -3.20 -9.09
N PRO A 207 4.66 -2.38 -8.04
CA PRO A 207 4.53 -2.88 -6.68
C PRO A 207 3.45 -3.96 -6.48
N PHE A 208 2.33 -3.88 -7.20
CA PHE A 208 1.27 -4.89 -7.13
C PHE A 208 1.71 -6.22 -7.72
N ILE A 209 2.27 -6.21 -8.94
CA ILE A 209 2.85 -7.39 -9.61
C ILE A 209 3.92 -8.03 -8.72
N MET A 210 4.88 -7.24 -8.22
CA MET A 210 5.94 -7.77 -7.37
C MET A 210 5.42 -8.35 -6.06
N ARG A 211 4.34 -7.80 -5.48
CA ARG A 211 3.69 -8.42 -4.31
C ARG A 211 3.06 -9.77 -4.62
N LEU A 212 2.40 -9.92 -5.76
CA LEU A 212 1.86 -11.21 -6.17
C LEU A 212 2.97 -12.23 -6.42
N LEU A 213 4.08 -11.82 -7.05
CA LEU A 213 5.26 -12.67 -7.24
C LEU A 213 5.89 -13.10 -5.90
N ASP A 214 6.09 -12.17 -4.95
CA ASP A 214 6.59 -12.48 -3.59
C ASP A 214 5.63 -13.39 -2.77
N CYS A 215 4.36 -13.46 -3.19
CA CYS A 215 3.34 -14.30 -2.59
C CYS A 215 3.08 -15.61 -3.35
N GLU A 216 3.92 -15.96 -4.34
CA GLU A 216 3.78 -17.18 -5.17
C GLU A 216 2.41 -17.22 -5.89
N ARG A 217 1.95 -16.04 -6.34
CA ARG A 217 0.70 -15.81 -7.09
C ARG A 217 0.96 -15.37 -8.53
N ASP A 218 2.02 -15.87 -9.14
CA ASP A 218 2.29 -15.70 -10.57
C ASP A 218 1.19 -16.32 -11.44
N ASP A 219 0.41 -17.28 -10.91
CA ASP A 219 -0.80 -17.85 -11.51
C ASP A 219 -1.90 -16.84 -11.87
N LEU A 220 -1.86 -15.64 -11.28
CA LEU A 220 -2.80 -14.54 -11.57
C LEU A 220 -2.27 -13.56 -12.63
N ILE A 221 -0.98 -13.60 -12.97
CA ILE A 221 -0.30 -12.52 -13.70
C ILE A 221 0.08 -13.01 -15.10
N PRO A 222 -0.39 -12.36 -16.19
CA PRO A 222 0.07 -12.64 -17.54
C PRO A 222 1.60 -12.57 -17.66
N GLU A 223 2.23 -13.53 -18.35
CA GLU A 223 3.68 -13.66 -18.42
C GLU A 223 4.39 -12.36 -18.85
N ALA A 224 3.81 -11.64 -19.82
CA ALA A 224 4.30 -10.35 -20.29
C ALA A 224 4.37 -9.30 -19.15
N LEU A 225 3.36 -9.28 -18.27
CA LEU A 225 3.31 -8.38 -17.11
C LEU A 225 4.24 -8.86 -15.98
N GLN A 226 4.44 -10.17 -15.80
CA GLN A 226 5.48 -10.67 -14.89
C GLN A 226 6.87 -10.21 -15.34
N LYS A 227 7.19 -10.33 -16.63
CA LYS A 227 8.46 -9.89 -17.21
C LYS A 227 8.64 -8.38 -17.05
N TYR A 228 7.62 -7.59 -17.39
CA TYR A 228 7.57 -6.14 -17.17
C TYR A 228 7.85 -5.77 -15.70
N GLY A 229 7.16 -6.42 -14.75
CA GLY A 229 7.36 -6.19 -13.32
C GLY A 229 8.78 -6.50 -12.86
N ARG A 230 9.36 -7.64 -13.27
CA ARG A 230 10.74 -8.03 -12.94
C ARG A 230 11.79 -7.08 -13.54
N ILE A 231 11.59 -6.59 -14.76
CA ILE A 231 12.48 -5.59 -15.40
C ILE A 231 12.49 -4.31 -14.58
N HIS A 232 11.32 -3.78 -14.21
CA HIS A 232 11.22 -2.55 -13.43
C HIS A 232 11.64 -2.71 -11.97
N ALA A 233 11.49 -3.90 -11.39
CA ALA A 233 12.04 -4.24 -10.07
C ALA A 233 13.58 -4.35 -10.06
N ALA A 234 14.23 -4.56 -11.20
CA ALA A 234 15.69 -4.49 -11.33
C ALA A 234 16.22 -3.06 -11.54
N SER A 235 15.33 -2.05 -11.58
CA SER A 235 15.72 -0.65 -11.84
C SER A 235 16.29 0.06 -10.60
N ARG A 236 17.12 1.09 -10.82
CA ARG A 236 17.62 1.98 -9.76
C ARG A 236 16.49 2.72 -9.03
N GLN A 237 15.38 2.95 -9.72
CA GLN A 237 14.19 3.61 -9.20
C GLN A 237 13.46 2.72 -8.18
N TRP A 238 13.43 1.41 -8.44
CA TRP A 238 12.90 0.43 -7.50
C TRP A 238 13.82 0.30 -6.30
N ASP A 239 15.13 0.16 -6.52
CA ASP A 239 16.11 0.02 -5.44
C ASP A 239 16.17 1.25 -4.52
N ARG A 240 15.94 2.47 -5.04
CA ARG A 240 15.78 3.71 -4.24
C ARG A 240 14.62 3.68 -3.22
N VAL A 241 13.68 2.75 -3.35
CA VAL A 241 12.52 2.58 -2.45
C VAL A 241 12.63 1.28 -1.67
N MET A 242 13.00 0.20 -2.36
CA MET A 242 13.01 -1.14 -1.80
C MET A 242 14.35 -1.53 -1.17
N HIS A 243 15.47 -0.93 -1.58
CA HIS A 243 16.82 -1.23 -1.05
C HIS A 243 17.10 -2.74 -1.01
N GLY A 244 16.95 -3.41 -2.15
CA GLY A 244 17.02 -4.87 -2.28
C GLY A 244 15.95 -5.71 -1.56
N ARG A 245 15.01 -5.12 -0.80
CA ARG A 245 13.99 -5.86 -0.01
C ARG A 245 12.85 -6.38 -0.88
N PRO A 246 12.27 -7.56 -0.57
CA PRO A 246 10.99 -7.98 -1.12
C PRO A 246 9.86 -7.06 -0.64
N THR A 247 8.75 -7.02 -1.37
CA THR A 247 7.55 -6.31 -0.94
C THR A 247 6.81 -7.06 0.18
N LYS A 248 6.91 -8.39 0.23
CA LYS A 248 6.39 -9.23 1.32
C LYS A 248 7.43 -9.27 2.45
N TRP A 249 7.16 -8.54 3.53
CA TRP A 249 8.01 -8.58 4.72
C TRP A 249 7.89 -9.94 5.44
N ASN A 250 8.99 -10.41 6.01
CA ASN A 250 9.03 -11.52 6.95
C ASN A 250 10.06 -11.22 8.07
N VAL A 251 9.99 -11.98 9.16
CA VAL A 251 10.83 -11.78 10.36
C VAL A 251 12.33 -12.00 10.15
N SER A 252 12.76 -12.79 9.15
CA SER A 252 14.20 -13.05 8.92
C SER A 252 14.91 -11.93 8.16
N LEU A 253 14.16 -10.96 7.62
CA LEU A 253 14.71 -9.71 7.07
C LEU A 253 15.20 -8.72 8.15
N GLY A 254 15.05 -9.09 9.43
CA GLY A 254 15.36 -8.22 10.56
C GLY A 254 14.21 -7.26 10.92
N HIS A 255 14.46 -6.42 11.91
CA HIS A 255 13.45 -5.54 12.47
C HIS A 255 13.38 -4.21 11.69
N VAL A 256 12.16 -3.74 11.36
CA VAL A 256 11.98 -2.64 10.40
C VAL A 256 12.61 -1.31 10.85
N GLY A 257 12.67 -1.06 12.16
CA GLY A 257 13.37 0.11 12.72
C GLY A 257 14.89 0.04 12.59
N ASP A 258 15.46 -1.15 12.45
CA ASP A 258 16.91 -1.37 12.28
C ASP A 258 17.29 -1.21 10.79
N MET A 259 16.29 -1.12 9.90
CA MET A 259 16.42 -0.81 8.46
C MET A 259 16.22 0.68 8.17
N ALA A 260 15.97 1.51 9.18
CA ALA A 260 15.74 2.94 9.03
C ALA A 260 17.07 3.71 8.97
N ALA A 261 17.77 3.62 7.84
CA ALA A 261 18.53 4.77 7.39
C ALA A 261 17.50 5.85 6.98
N ASP A 262 17.66 7.08 7.45
CA ASP A 262 16.81 8.19 7.02
C ASP A 262 16.81 8.29 5.50
N TYR A 263 15.63 8.22 4.87
CA TYR A 263 15.51 8.53 3.45
C TYR A 263 15.65 10.05 3.29
N THR A 264 16.89 10.52 3.12
CA THR A 264 17.25 11.95 3.00
C THR A 264 16.85 12.57 1.65
N GLY A 265 15.99 11.91 0.87
CA GLY A 265 15.75 12.25 -0.53
C GLY A 265 16.92 11.86 -1.45
N PRO A 266 16.82 12.18 -2.75
CA PRO A 266 17.96 12.06 -3.65
C PRO A 266 19.07 13.04 -3.26
N GLN A 267 20.31 12.52 -3.19
CA GLN A 267 21.51 13.29 -3.50
C GLN A 267 21.68 13.41 -5.02
#